data_AF-A0AAW4FR40-F1
#
_entry.id   AF-A0AAW4FR40-F1
#
_cell.length_a   1.000
_cell.length_b   1.000
_cell.length_c   1.000
_cell.angle_alpha   90.00
_cell.angle_beta   90.00
_cell.angle_gamma   90.00
#
_symmetry.space_group_name_H-M   'P 1'
#
loop_
_entity.id
_entity.type
_entity.pdbx_description
1 polymer ?
#
loop_
_entity_poly.entity_id
_entity_poly.type
_entity_poly.pdbx_seq_one_letter_code
_entity_poly.pdbx_strand_id
1 'polypeptide(L)'
;MEAGIFWLVLLVAAGAAVYLFQKSRPSIAHKKPQPILQEWGASEKGNPTQIYHGKDVTVFESDGGWKFTIGDPNDRREPYFSEPYETVDIAKTEALRHINRLPSLHQSLPEQRREKRRQKEEEQREEFVSNEPEIIAALAASADAAANVTELRKIERKAETQLRHVDRVVGSIAIYGSDEAIEKALIVQKEARELLENIRMRVAELKEKPRNNKAGPSAS
;
A
#
# COMPACT_ATOMS: atom_id res chain seq x y z
N MET A 1 -47.55 13.19 69.28
CA MET A 1 -47.41 13.12 67.80
C MET A 1 -46.83 14.44 67.28
N GLU A 2 -45.62 14.83 67.71
CA GLU A 2 -45.05 16.15 67.32
C GLU A 2 -43.62 16.08 66.76
N ALA A 3 -42.87 15.00 67.02
CA ALA A 3 -41.51 14.85 66.51
C ALA A 3 -41.43 14.58 64.99
N GLY A 4 -42.45 13.96 64.39
CA GLY A 4 -42.44 13.59 62.97
C GLY A 4 -42.62 14.78 62.02
N ILE A 5 -43.35 15.81 62.43
CA ILE A 5 -43.63 16.99 61.60
C ILE A 5 -42.39 17.89 61.51
N PHE A 6 -41.64 18.02 62.61
CA PHE A 6 -40.41 18.83 62.65
C PHE A 6 -39.33 18.32 61.69
N TRP A 7 -39.10 17.00 61.62
CA TRP A 7 -38.12 16.43 60.70
C TRP A 7 -38.52 16.57 59.23
N LEU A 8 -39.82 16.53 58.94
CA LEU A 8 -40.35 16.65 57.57
C LEU A 8 -40.22 18.09 57.05
N VAL A 9 -40.50 19.09 57.90
CA VAL A 9 -40.30 20.51 57.56
C VAL A 9 -38.81 20.83 57.35
N LEU A 10 -37.92 20.24 58.16
CA LEU A 10 -36.47 20.48 58.07
C LEU A 10 -35.87 19.88 56.79
N LEU A 11 -36.35 18.70 56.35
CA LEU A 11 -35.94 18.08 55.09
C LEU A 11 -36.45 18.87 53.87
N VAL A 12 -37.67 19.39 53.91
CA VAL A 12 -38.22 20.22 52.83
C VAL A 12 -37.45 21.54 52.72
N ALA A 13 -37.10 22.17 53.84
CA ALA A 13 -36.29 23.40 53.85
C ALA A 13 -34.87 23.16 53.31
N ALA A 14 -34.23 22.04 53.68
CA ALA A 14 -32.92 21.67 53.16
C ALA A 14 -32.95 21.38 51.64
N GLY A 15 -33.99 20.69 51.17
CA GLY A 15 -34.20 20.44 49.73
C GLY A 15 -34.41 21.73 48.93
N ALA A 16 -35.19 22.67 49.45
CA ALA A 16 -35.40 23.97 48.83
C ALA A 16 -34.11 24.82 48.78
N ALA A 17 -33.30 24.78 49.84
CA ALA A 17 -32.02 25.50 49.88
C ALA A 17 -31.01 24.94 48.86
N VAL A 18 -30.93 23.61 48.70
CA VAL A 18 -30.07 22.97 47.70
C VAL A 18 -30.54 23.29 46.28
N TYR A 19 -31.85 23.25 46.02
CA TYR A 19 -32.43 23.58 44.73
C TYR A 19 -32.17 25.05 44.35
N LEU A 20 -32.36 25.97 45.29
CA LEU A 20 -32.09 27.39 45.07
C LEU A 20 -30.60 27.67 44.89
N PHE A 21 -29.70 26.99 45.62
CA PHE A 21 -28.25 27.11 45.44
C PHE A 21 -27.77 26.57 44.10
N GLN A 22 -28.35 25.46 43.59
CA GLN A 22 -28.06 24.98 42.24
C GLN A 22 -28.56 25.95 41.16
N LYS A 23 -29.76 26.54 41.35
CA LYS A 23 -30.35 27.48 40.39
C LYS A 23 -29.68 28.85 40.37
N SER A 24 -29.02 29.25 41.47
CA SER A 24 -28.36 30.55 41.61
C SER A 24 -26.85 30.52 41.34
N ARG A 25 -26.28 29.39 40.90
CA ARG A 25 -24.93 29.39 40.32
C ARG A 25 -24.98 30.21 39.02
N PRO A 26 -24.34 31.39 38.93
CA PRO A 26 -24.16 32.03 37.65
C PRO A 26 -23.43 31.04 36.76
N SER A 27 -23.95 30.79 35.55
CA SER A 27 -23.16 30.07 34.56
C SER A 27 -21.85 30.84 34.43
N ILE A 28 -20.74 30.18 34.71
CA ILE A 28 -19.45 30.68 34.25
C ILE A 28 -19.65 30.71 32.75
N ALA A 29 -19.95 31.90 32.22
CA ALA A 29 -19.91 32.14 30.80
C ALA A 29 -18.47 31.81 30.42
N HIS A 30 -18.24 30.58 29.96
CA HIS A 30 -17.11 30.31 29.11
C HIS A 30 -17.25 31.35 28.02
N LYS A 31 -16.40 32.39 28.08
CA LYS A 31 -16.10 33.22 26.92
C LYS A 31 -15.86 32.18 25.83
N LYS A 32 -16.82 32.01 24.92
CA LYS A 32 -16.55 31.30 23.68
C LYS A 32 -15.31 32.03 23.17
N PRO A 33 -14.13 31.36 23.05
CA PRO A 33 -13.02 32.01 22.41
C PRO A 33 -13.57 32.49 21.08
N GLN A 34 -13.54 33.81 20.88
CA GLN A 34 -13.85 34.37 19.57
C GLN A 34 -13.00 33.56 18.58
N PRO A 35 -13.55 33.13 17.43
CA PRO A 35 -12.72 32.53 16.40
C PRO A 35 -11.78 33.64 15.93
N ILE A 36 -10.64 33.78 16.59
CA ILE A 36 -9.47 34.36 15.97
C ILE A 36 -9.31 33.49 14.74
N LEU A 37 -9.48 34.06 13.56
CA LEU A 37 -8.93 33.48 12.34
C LEU A 37 -7.46 33.27 12.67
N GLN A 38 -7.11 32.06 13.10
CA GLN A 38 -5.74 31.74 13.45
C GLN A 38 -5.02 31.68 12.11
N GLU A 39 -4.38 32.79 11.78
CA GLU A 39 -3.60 32.93 10.57
C GLU A 39 -2.27 32.21 10.74
N TRP A 40 -1.80 31.58 9.66
CA TRP A 40 -0.48 30.99 9.62
C TRP A 40 0.57 32.10 9.70
N GLY A 41 1.36 32.11 10.77
CA GLY A 41 2.57 32.94 10.89
C GLY A 41 3.80 32.20 10.37
N ALA A 42 4.98 32.74 10.70
CA ALA A 42 6.25 32.10 10.43
C ALA A 42 7.07 31.99 11.72
N SER A 43 7.74 30.85 11.91
CA SER A 43 8.74 30.65 12.95
C SER A 43 10.00 31.48 12.67
N GLU A 44 10.93 31.51 13.64
CA GLU A 44 12.26 32.13 13.47
C GLU A 44 13.03 31.60 12.24
N LYS A 45 12.78 30.33 11.86
CA LYS A 45 13.40 29.69 10.69
C LYS A 45 12.60 29.91 9.40
N GLY A 46 11.54 30.72 9.42
CA GLY A 46 10.66 30.97 8.27
C GLY A 46 9.63 29.87 8.00
N ASN A 47 9.61 28.79 8.78
CA ASN A 47 8.63 27.71 8.63
C ASN A 47 7.22 28.19 9.01
N PRO A 48 6.17 27.90 8.23
CA PRO A 48 4.81 28.25 8.59
C PRO A 48 4.39 27.65 9.94
N THR A 49 3.87 28.49 10.83
CA THR A 49 3.49 28.08 12.20
C THR A 49 2.18 28.70 12.64
N GLN A 50 1.40 27.94 13.40
CA GLN A 50 0.13 28.38 13.95
C GLN A 50 -0.13 27.69 15.28
N ILE A 51 -0.66 28.42 16.26
CA ILE A 51 -1.24 27.80 17.45
C ILE A 51 -2.69 27.47 17.10
N TYR A 52 -3.06 26.18 17.09
CA TYR A 52 -4.41 25.71 16.75
C TYR A 52 -4.97 24.81 17.84
N HIS A 53 -6.15 25.15 18.39
CA HIS A 53 -6.74 24.49 19.57
C HIS A 53 -5.76 24.31 20.76
N GLY A 54 -4.90 25.31 20.99
CA GLY A 54 -3.91 25.29 22.07
C GLY A 54 -2.69 24.41 21.80
N LYS A 55 -2.53 23.91 20.57
CA LYS A 55 -1.38 23.11 20.13
C LYS A 55 -0.52 23.91 19.14
N ASP A 56 0.78 23.71 19.23
CA ASP A 56 1.74 24.32 18.32
C ASP A 56 1.84 23.48 17.04
N VAL A 57 1.49 24.08 15.92
CA VAL A 57 1.53 23.45 14.60
C VAL A 57 2.63 24.09 13.78
N THR A 58 3.59 23.31 13.31
CA THR A 58 4.68 23.81 12.44
C THR A 58 4.76 22.96 11.18
N VAL A 59 4.75 23.62 10.02
CA VAL A 59 4.95 22.99 8.71
C VAL A 59 6.36 23.30 8.20
N PHE A 60 7.09 22.30 7.73
CA PHE A 60 8.49 22.45 7.33
C PHE A 60 8.85 21.46 6.23
N GLU A 61 9.88 21.80 5.46
CA GLU A 61 10.39 20.94 4.39
C GLU A 61 11.31 19.84 4.96
N SER A 62 11.06 18.59 4.57
CA SER A 62 11.82 17.40 5.01
C SER A 62 11.50 16.19 4.10
N ASP A 63 12.47 15.30 3.90
CA ASP A 63 12.33 14.05 3.15
C ASP A 63 11.80 14.23 1.71
N GLY A 64 12.16 15.35 1.08
CA GLY A 64 11.74 15.69 -0.29
C GLY A 64 10.28 16.11 -0.41
N GLY A 65 9.66 16.57 0.69
CA GLY A 65 8.33 17.15 0.71
C GLY A 65 8.10 18.01 1.95
N TRP A 66 6.83 18.24 2.30
CA TRP A 66 6.41 19.09 3.40
C TRP A 66 5.76 18.27 4.50
N LYS A 67 6.30 18.35 5.71
CA LYS A 67 5.75 17.71 6.90
C LYS A 67 5.11 18.74 7.81
N PHE A 68 4.24 18.28 8.70
CA PHE A 68 3.79 19.06 9.83
C PHE A 68 4.13 18.37 11.15
N THR A 69 4.32 19.19 12.17
CA THR A 69 4.44 18.78 13.56
C THR A 69 3.32 19.35 14.38
N ILE A 70 2.87 18.58 15.38
CA ILE A 70 1.90 19.04 16.37
C ILE A 70 2.50 18.77 17.75
N GLY A 71 2.92 19.83 18.41
CA GLY A 71 3.33 19.83 19.81
C GLY A 71 2.21 20.34 20.70
N ASP A 72 2.12 19.83 21.92
CA ASP A 72 1.32 20.47 22.97
C ASP A 72 2.30 21.08 23.98
N PRO A 73 2.33 22.42 24.15
CA PRO A 73 3.27 23.07 25.04
C PRO A 73 3.04 22.71 26.53
N ASN A 74 1.87 22.19 26.87
CA ASN A 74 1.53 21.76 28.23
C ASN A 74 1.69 20.25 28.44
N ASP A 75 1.93 19.48 27.37
CA ASP A 75 2.17 18.04 27.43
C ASP A 75 3.67 17.77 27.30
N ARG A 76 4.18 16.82 28.11
CA ARG A 76 5.57 16.37 28.02
C ARG A 76 5.76 15.26 26.98
N ARG A 77 4.69 14.83 26.31
CA ARG A 77 4.77 13.84 25.23
C ARG A 77 5.58 14.39 24.06
N GLU A 78 6.20 13.46 23.32
CA GLU A 78 6.87 13.80 22.08
C GLU A 78 5.86 14.38 21.06
N PRO A 79 6.25 15.43 20.32
CA PRO A 79 5.41 15.97 19.25
C PRO A 79 5.09 14.90 18.20
N TYR A 80 3.89 15.00 17.63
CA TYR A 80 3.54 14.20 16.46
C TYR A 80 4.26 14.75 15.21
N PHE A 81 4.75 13.87 14.34
CA PHE A 81 5.35 14.20 13.05
C PHE A 81 4.60 13.48 11.93
N SER A 82 4.19 14.21 10.90
CA SER A 82 3.53 13.62 9.73
C SER A 82 4.52 12.98 8.74
N GLU A 83 3.99 12.14 7.86
CA GLU A 83 4.64 11.83 6.59
C GLU A 83 4.72 13.09 5.69
N PRO A 84 5.63 13.13 4.70
CA PRO A 84 5.79 14.30 3.84
C PRO A 84 4.72 14.35 2.75
N TYR A 85 4.21 15.55 2.48
CA TYR A 85 3.28 15.89 1.42
C TYR A 85 3.96 16.67 0.30
N GLU A 86 3.29 16.77 -0.84
CA GLU A 86 3.87 17.41 -2.03
C GLU A 86 4.07 18.93 -1.86
N THR A 87 3.13 19.61 -1.20
CA THR A 87 3.14 21.07 -1.07
C THR A 87 2.91 21.53 0.36
N VAL A 88 3.36 22.75 0.65
CA VAL A 88 3.17 23.40 1.95
C VAL A 88 1.68 23.55 2.29
N ASP A 89 0.83 23.87 1.32
CA ASP A 89 -0.60 24.11 1.55
C ASP A 89 -1.36 22.81 1.84
N ILE A 90 -0.96 21.69 1.21
CA ILE A 90 -1.47 20.36 1.56
C ILE A 90 -1.08 20.02 3.00
N ALA A 91 0.19 20.20 3.37
CA ALA A 91 0.66 19.91 4.72
C ALA A 91 -0.05 20.77 5.79
N LYS A 92 -0.29 22.06 5.52
CA LYS A 92 -1.09 22.94 6.39
C LYS A 92 -2.52 22.41 6.55
N THR A 93 -3.17 22.07 5.44
CA THR A 93 -4.55 21.56 5.44
C THR A 93 -4.65 20.26 6.23
N GLU A 94 -3.76 19.31 5.98
CA GLU A 94 -3.73 18.02 6.68
C GLU A 94 -3.41 18.16 8.17
N ALA A 95 -2.55 19.11 8.55
CA ALA A 95 -2.27 19.38 9.96
C ALA A 95 -3.54 19.76 10.73
N LEU A 96 -4.34 20.68 10.18
CA LEU A 96 -5.59 21.12 10.79
C LEU A 96 -6.63 19.99 10.81
N ARG A 97 -6.73 19.21 9.74
CA ARG A 97 -7.63 18.04 9.68
C ARG A 97 -7.25 16.99 10.72
N HIS A 98 -5.96 16.70 10.87
CA HIS A 98 -5.45 15.76 11.85
C HIS A 98 -5.80 16.18 13.29
N ILE A 99 -5.62 17.46 13.63
CA ILE A 99 -6.01 17.97 14.96
C ILE A 99 -7.51 17.82 15.19
N ASN A 100 -8.31 18.08 14.15
CA ASN A 100 -9.77 17.93 14.18
C ASN A 100 -10.24 16.47 14.09
N ARG A 101 -9.31 15.49 14.04
CA ARG A 101 -9.60 14.05 13.87
C ARG A 101 -10.46 13.74 12.66
N LEU A 102 -10.28 14.53 11.60
CA LEU A 102 -10.93 14.33 10.32
C LEU A 102 -10.09 13.37 9.45
N PRO A 103 -10.72 12.58 8.57
CA PRO A 103 -10.00 11.75 7.60
C PRO A 103 -9.06 12.59 6.72
N SER A 104 -7.93 12.00 6.29
CA SER A 104 -7.02 12.63 5.35
C SER A 104 -7.74 12.97 4.04
N LEU A 105 -7.50 14.17 3.49
CA LEU A 105 -8.02 14.57 2.18
C LEU A 105 -7.01 14.24 1.07
N HIS A 106 -5.72 14.34 1.39
CA HIS A 106 -4.61 14.11 0.48
C HIS A 106 -3.77 12.91 0.92
N GLN A 107 -3.23 12.18 -0.05
CA GLN A 107 -2.27 11.11 0.21
C GLN A 107 -0.88 11.69 0.44
N SER A 108 -0.15 11.11 1.39
CA SER A 108 1.27 11.42 1.60
C SER A 108 2.12 10.97 0.40
N LEU A 109 3.33 11.52 0.25
CA LEU A 109 4.25 11.07 -0.79
C LEU A 109 4.61 9.57 -0.68
N PRO A 110 4.89 9.01 0.52
CA PRO A 110 5.05 7.57 0.67
C PRO A 110 3.82 6.76 0.24
N GLU A 111 2.61 7.20 0.59
CA GLU A 111 1.37 6.54 0.16
C GLU A 111 1.21 6.56 -1.36
N GLN A 112 1.40 7.72 -1.99
CA GLN A 112 1.37 7.84 -3.45
C GLN A 112 2.40 6.92 -4.14
N ARG A 113 3.61 6.81 -3.58
CA ARG A 113 4.64 5.90 -4.12
C ARG A 113 4.23 4.43 -3.98
N ARG A 114 3.60 4.05 -2.87
CA ARG A 114 3.07 2.68 -2.66
C ARG A 114 1.95 2.39 -3.65
N GLU A 115 1.05 3.34 -3.88
CA GLU A 115 -0.05 3.20 -4.83
C GLU A 115 0.46 3.04 -6.26
N LYS A 116 1.36 3.93 -6.71
CA LYS A 116 1.99 3.83 -8.03
C LYS A 116 2.73 2.50 -8.23
N ARG A 117 3.40 2.01 -7.19
CA ARG A 117 4.04 0.69 -7.23
C ARG A 117 3.01 -0.42 -7.41
N ARG A 118 1.91 -0.38 -6.65
CA ARG A 118 0.82 -1.35 -6.76
C ARG A 118 0.23 -1.37 -8.16
N GLN A 119 -0.09 -0.20 -8.73
CA GLN A 119 -0.61 -0.06 -10.09
C GLN A 119 0.36 -0.65 -11.12
N LYS A 120 1.65 -0.34 -11.02
CA LYS A 120 2.66 -0.92 -11.91
C LYS A 120 2.77 -2.45 -11.78
N GLU A 121 2.65 -2.97 -10.57
CA GLU A 121 2.65 -4.43 -10.34
C GLU A 121 1.38 -5.09 -10.90
N GLU A 122 0.25 -4.38 -10.93
CA GLU A 122 -1.00 -4.81 -11.54
C GLU A 122 -0.90 -4.83 -13.07
N GLU A 123 -0.44 -3.73 -13.67
CA GLU A 123 -0.16 -3.63 -15.11
C GLU A 123 0.77 -4.77 -15.58
N GLN A 124 1.83 -5.07 -14.84
CA GLN A 124 2.76 -6.16 -15.16
C GLN A 124 2.11 -7.54 -15.17
N ARG A 125 1.10 -7.77 -14.33
CA ARG A 125 0.37 -9.05 -14.29
C ARG A 125 -0.58 -9.16 -15.47
N GLU A 126 -1.27 -8.09 -15.81
CA GLU A 126 -2.14 -8.03 -16.99
C GLU A 126 -1.35 -8.22 -18.28
N GLU A 127 -0.20 -7.56 -18.38
CA GLU A 127 0.73 -7.71 -19.50
C GLU A 127 1.24 -9.16 -19.61
N PHE A 128 1.61 -9.78 -18.48
CA PHE A 128 2.03 -11.18 -18.45
C PHE A 128 0.95 -12.12 -19.01
N VAL A 129 -0.29 -11.99 -18.53
CA VAL A 129 -1.41 -12.84 -18.97
C VAL A 129 -1.68 -12.69 -20.47
N SER A 130 -1.41 -11.50 -21.03
CA SER A 130 -1.62 -11.22 -22.45
C SER A 130 -0.47 -11.70 -23.35
N ASN A 131 0.78 -11.45 -22.94
CA ASN A 131 1.95 -11.62 -23.81
C ASN A 131 2.63 -12.98 -23.65
N GLU A 132 2.55 -13.59 -22.48
CA GLU A 132 3.27 -14.83 -22.19
C GLU A 132 2.85 -16.02 -23.09
N PRO A 133 1.56 -16.19 -23.47
CA PRO A 133 1.18 -17.22 -24.44
C PRO A 133 1.95 -17.13 -25.78
N GLU A 134 2.19 -15.91 -26.28
CA GLU A 134 2.93 -15.71 -27.53
C GLU A 134 4.41 -16.10 -27.39
N ILE A 135 5.02 -15.80 -26.24
CA ILE A 135 6.40 -16.17 -25.93
C ILE A 135 6.54 -17.69 -25.88
N ILE A 136 5.60 -18.38 -25.22
CA ILE A 136 5.55 -19.84 -25.14
C ILE A 136 5.39 -20.43 -26.55
N ALA A 137 4.47 -19.89 -27.36
CA ALA A 137 4.25 -20.33 -28.73
C ALA A 137 5.51 -20.14 -29.62
N ALA A 138 6.22 -19.02 -29.47
CA ALA A 138 7.46 -18.76 -30.21
C ALA A 138 8.60 -19.72 -29.80
N LEU A 139 8.70 -20.07 -28.51
CA LEU A 139 9.64 -21.09 -28.03
C LEU A 139 9.28 -22.48 -28.55
N ALA A 140 7.99 -22.82 -28.60
CA ALA A 140 7.50 -24.06 -29.18
C ALA A 140 7.86 -24.16 -30.67
N ALA A 141 7.56 -23.13 -31.46
CA ALA A 141 7.92 -23.08 -32.87
C ALA A 141 9.45 -23.19 -33.09
N SER A 142 10.23 -22.55 -32.22
CA SER A 142 11.70 -22.66 -32.25
C SER A 142 12.17 -24.09 -31.95
N ALA A 143 11.55 -24.76 -30.98
CA ALA A 143 11.86 -26.15 -30.66
C ALA A 143 11.50 -27.08 -31.83
N ASP A 144 10.40 -26.80 -32.53
CA ASP A 144 9.96 -27.57 -33.67
C ASP A 144 10.89 -27.45 -34.89
N ALA A 145 11.45 -26.26 -35.10
CA ALA A 145 12.40 -25.99 -36.19
C ALA A 145 13.82 -26.49 -35.91
N ALA A 146 14.15 -26.87 -34.67
CA ALA A 146 15.52 -27.25 -34.31
C ALA A 146 15.97 -28.55 -34.99
N ALA A 147 17.13 -28.51 -35.65
CA ALA A 147 17.63 -29.60 -36.49
C ALA A 147 18.51 -30.59 -35.73
N ASN A 148 19.09 -30.17 -34.60
CA ASN A 148 20.05 -30.96 -33.84
C ASN A 148 19.87 -30.81 -32.32
N VAL A 149 20.46 -31.76 -31.58
CA VAL A 149 20.38 -31.80 -30.11
C VAL A 149 20.96 -30.54 -29.47
N THR A 150 22.02 -29.96 -30.05
CA THR A 150 22.67 -28.77 -29.48
C THR A 150 21.76 -27.54 -29.53
N GLU A 151 21.02 -27.34 -30.62
CA GLU A 151 20.00 -26.29 -30.74
C GLU A 151 18.86 -26.51 -29.76
N LEU A 152 18.31 -27.73 -29.68
CA LEU A 152 17.26 -28.06 -28.71
C LEU A 152 17.70 -27.82 -27.27
N ARG A 153 18.94 -28.15 -26.90
CA ARG A 153 19.48 -27.85 -25.56
C ARG A 153 19.58 -26.36 -25.25
N LYS A 154 19.80 -25.51 -26.25
CA LYS A 154 19.76 -24.05 -26.05
C LYS A 154 18.33 -23.58 -25.81
N ILE A 155 17.37 -24.13 -26.54
CA ILE A 155 15.95 -23.80 -26.40
C ILE A 155 15.40 -24.31 -25.08
N GLU A 156 15.78 -25.53 -24.66
CA GLU A 156 15.45 -26.10 -23.34
C GLU A 156 15.85 -25.15 -22.22
N ARG A 157 17.08 -24.63 -22.21
CA ARG A 157 17.54 -23.67 -21.18
C ARG A 157 16.73 -22.37 -21.17
N LYS A 158 16.32 -21.89 -22.35
CA LYS A 158 15.43 -20.71 -22.46
C LYS A 158 14.05 -21.03 -21.89
N ALA A 159 13.46 -22.18 -22.26
CA ALA A 159 12.18 -22.64 -21.73
C ALA A 159 12.23 -22.87 -20.21
N GLU A 160 13.32 -23.39 -19.65
CA GLU A 160 13.50 -23.52 -18.20
C GLU A 160 13.56 -22.16 -17.50
N THR A 161 14.27 -21.21 -18.09
CA THR A 161 14.34 -19.84 -17.56
C THR A 161 12.97 -19.18 -17.61
N GLN A 162 12.24 -19.36 -18.72
CA GLN A 162 10.90 -18.84 -18.89
C GLN A 162 9.92 -19.47 -17.90
N LEU A 163 9.96 -20.79 -17.71
CA LEU A 163 9.11 -21.48 -16.73
C LEU A 163 9.34 -20.97 -15.31
N ARG A 164 10.58 -20.68 -14.91
CA ARG A 164 10.87 -20.05 -13.59
C ARG A 164 10.27 -18.65 -13.48
N HIS A 165 10.29 -17.87 -14.56
CA HIS A 165 9.64 -16.57 -14.62
C HIS A 165 8.13 -16.72 -14.46
N VAL A 166 7.51 -17.61 -15.24
CA VAL A 166 6.09 -17.96 -15.21
C VAL A 166 5.67 -18.40 -13.82
N ASP A 167 6.33 -19.38 -13.21
CA ASP A 167 6.00 -19.89 -11.87
C ASP A 167 6.01 -18.76 -10.81
N ARG A 168 6.98 -17.85 -10.89
CA ARG A 168 7.06 -16.69 -9.98
C ARG A 168 5.90 -15.72 -10.18
N VAL A 169 5.56 -15.39 -11.42
CA VAL A 169 4.48 -14.43 -11.72
C VAL A 169 3.11 -15.04 -11.40
N VAL A 170 2.89 -16.31 -11.74
CA VAL A 170 1.68 -17.07 -11.39
C VAL A 170 1.47 -17.10 -9.88
N GLY A 171 2.52 -17.33 -9.09
CA GLY A 171 2.44 -17.27 -7.63
C GLY A 171 2.01 -15.90 -7.10
N SER A 172 2.44 -14.82 -7.77
CA SER A 172 2.00 -13.46 -7.44
C SER A 172 0.53 -13.24 -7.81
N ILE A 173 0.11 -13.66 -9.02
CA ILE A 173 -1.27 -13.55 -9.51
C ILE A 173 -2.23 -14.36 -8.64
N ALA A 174 -1.83 -15.53 -8.16
CA ALA A 174 -2.65 -16.35 -7.26
C ALA A 174 -3.02 -15.64 -5.93
N ILE A 175 -2.22 -14.65 -5.49
CA ILE A 175 -2.44 -13.94 -4.22
C ILE A 175 -3.20 -12.63 -4.43
N TYR A 176 -2.91 -11.89 -5.50
CA TYR A 176 -3.44 -10.53 -5.69
C TYR A 176 -4.13 -10.30 -7.05
N GLY A 177 -4.23 -11.30 -7.91
CA GLY A 177 -4.92 -11.21 -9.19
C GLY A 177 -6.43 -11.44 -9.06
N SER A 178 -7.17 -11.08 -10.12
CA SER A 178 -8.58 -11.45 -10.27
C SER A 178 -8.73 -12.94 -10.60
N ASP A 179 -9.92 -13.50 -10.35
CA ASP A 179 -10.22 -14.90 -10.68
C ASP A 179 -9.92 -15.23 -12.16
N GLU A 180 -10.28 -14.33 -13.08
CA GLU A 180 -9.99 -14.48 -14.51
C GLU A 180 -8.48 -14.48 -14.80
N ALA A 181 -7.71 -13.59 -14.15
CA ALA A 181 -6.26 -13.55 -14.31
C ALA A 181 -5.60 -14.82 -13.76
N ILE A 182 -6.12 -15.36 -12.65
CA ILE A 182 -5.65 -16.61 -12.05
C ILE A 182 -5.87 -17.77 -13.02
N GLU A 183 -7.07 -17.92 -13.59
CA GLU A 183 -7.36 -18.97 -14.56
C GLU A 183 -6.43 -18.92 -15.77
N LYS A 184 -6.27 -17.74 -16.37
CA LYS A 184 -5.36 -17.58 -17.53
C LYS A 184 -3.91 -17.87 -17.17
N ALA A 185 -3.44 -17.39 -16.01
CA ALA A 185 -2.07 -17.65 -15.55
C ALA A 185 -1.80 -19.15 -15.31
N LEU A 186 -2.78 -19.91 -14.82
CA LEU A 186 -2.67 -21.36 -14.65
C LEU A 186 -2.59 -22.09 -16.00
N ILE A 187 -3.32 -21.64 -17.02
CA ILE A 187 -3.22 -22.17 -18.39
C ILE A 187 -1.81 -21.95 -18.93
N VAL A 188 -1.30 -20.71 -18.85
CA VAL A 188 0.06 -20.35 -19.26
C VAL A 188 1.11 -21.21 -18.55
N GLN A 189 0.97 -21.41 -17.23
CA GLN A 189 1.86 -22.27 -16.46
C GLN A 189 1.86 -23.72 -16.95
N LYS A 190 0.67 -24.25 -17.25
CA LYS A 190 0.53 -25.61 -17.77
C LYS A 190 1.20 -25.73 -19.13
N GLU A 191 0.94 -24.82 -20.06
CA GLU A 191 1.52 -24.80 -21.40
C GLU A 191 3.05 -24.71 -21.36
N ALA A 192 3.61 -23.87 -20.50
CA ALA A 192 5.06 -23.74 -20.32
C ALA A 192 5.71 -25.05 -19.82
N ARG A 193 5.05 -25.78 -18.91
CA ARG A 193 5.52 -27.08 -18.40
C ARG A 193 5.45 -28.15 -19.48
N GLU A 194 4.34 -28.22 -20.21
CA GLU A 194 4.16 -29.17 -21.31
C GLU A 194 5.19 -28.94 -22.41
N LEU A 195 5.47 -27.69 -22.77
CA LEU A 195 6.53 -27.35 -23.74
C LEU A 195 7.90 -27.88 -23.29
N LEU A 196 8.28 -27.65 -22.04
CA LEU A 196 9.57 -28.10 -21.53
C LEU A 196 9.70 -29.63 -21.56
N GLU A 197 8.63 -30.34 -21.23
CA GLU A 197 8.61 -31.81 -21.27
C GLU A 197 8.69 -32.31 -22.72
N ASN A 198 7.97 -31.69 -23.65
CA ASN A 198 8.05 -32.01 -25.08
C ASN A 198 9.47 -31.82 -25.63
N ILE A 199 10.16 -30.74 -25.25
CA ILE A 199 11.55 -30.50 -25.63
C ILE A 199 12.45 -31.63 -25.10
N ARG A 200 12.26 -32.03 -23.83
CA ARG A 200 13.05 -33.10 -23.20
C ARG A 200 12.86 -34.45 -23.88
N MET A 201 11.62 -34.81 -24.21
CA MET A 201 11.30 -36.02 -24.97
C MET A 201 12.00 -36.03 -26.33
N ARG A 202 11.87 -34.94 -27.10
CA ARG A 202 12.50 -34.82 -28.43
C ARG A 202 14.03 -34.87 -28.38
N VAL A 203 14.63 -34.33 -27.32
CA VAL A 203 16.07 -34.46 -27.08
C VAL A 203 16.47 -35.92 -26.82
N ALA A 204 15.67 -36.70 -26.10
CA ALA A 204 15.92 -38.12 -25.88
C ALA A 204 15.83 -38.92 -27.19
N GLU A 205 14.77 -38.71 -27.98
CA GLU A 205 14.58 -39.36 -29.29
C GLU A 205 15.76 -39.13 -30.24
N LEU A 206 16.25 -37.88 -30.32
CA LEU A 206 17.39 -37.54 -31.19
C LEU A 206 18.72 -38.10 -30.68
N LYS A 207 18.84 -38.44 -29.40
CA LYS A 207 20.02 -39.14 -28.85
C LYS A 207 19.98 -40.63 -29.12
N GLU A 208 18.80 -41.24 -29.12
CA GLU A 208 18.63 -42.68 -29.37
C GLU A 208 18.79 -43.03 -30.85
N LYS A 209 18.54 -42.08 -31.77
CA LYS A 209 18.74 -42.28 -33.21
C LYS A 209 20.22 -42.55 -33.51
N PRO A 210 20.63 -43.77 -33.92
CA PRO A 210 22.03 -44.08 -34.14
C PRO A 210 22.60 -43.20 -35.25
N ARG A 211 23.82 -42.68 -35.07
CA ARG A 211 24.60 -42.06 -36.15
C ARG A 211 24.98 -43.13 -37.18
N ASN A 212 24.03 -43.49 -38.04
CA ASN A 212 24.27 -44.40 -39.15
C ASN A 212 25.00 -43.61 -40.25
N ASN A 213 26.28 -43.33 -40.08
CA ASN A 213 27.15 -42.76 -41.10
C ASN A 213 28.63 -42.91 -40.71
N LYS A 214 29.17 -44.12 -40.87
CA LYS A 214 30.57 -44.38 -41.28
C LYS A 214 30.65 -45.75 -41.97
N ALA A 215 30.09 -45.86 -43.17
CA ALA A 215 30.64 -46.79 -44.15
C ALA A 215 31.88 -46.11 -44.75
N GLY A 216 33.04 -46.37 -44.17
CA GLY A 216 34.30 -46.00 -44.82
C GLY A 216 34.48 -46.87 -46.06
N PRO A 217 34.93 -46.31 -47.21
CA PRO A 217 35.35 -47.16 -48.31
C PRO A 217 36.61 -47.92 -47.86
N SER A 218 36.52 -49.25 -47.79
CA SER A 218 37.70 -50.10 -47.71
C SER A 218 38.45 -49.97 -49.02
N ALA A 219 39.56 -49.23 -49.03
CA ALA A 219 40.51 -49.25 -50.13
C ALA A 219 41.08 -50.67 -50.24
N SER A 220 40.90 -51.28 -51.42
CA SER A 220 41.63 -52.47 -51.88
C SER A 220 42.71 -52.03 -52.86
#